data_AF-A0A925WNR4-F1
#
_entry.id   AF-A0A925WNR4-F1
#
_cell.length_a   1.000
_cell.length_b   1.000
_cell.length_c   1.000
_cell.angle_alpha   90.00
_cell.angle_beta   90.00
_cell.angle_gamma   90.00
#
_symmetry.space_group_name_H-M   'P 1'
#
loop_
_entity.id
_entity.type
_entity.pdbx_description
1 polymer ?
#
loop_
_entity_poly.entity_id
_entity_poly.type
_entity_poly.pdbx_seq_one_letter_code
_entity_poly.pdbx_strand_id
1 'polypeptide(L)'
;MTLFEMLPALLWLVGAGVRLYRQLRFYQMEEYKAGRYLRWMTSDRARWLPARPIIAALLGGVLAVMFSEGGTLLPTVIASGAAVAGSIPPSEGEIKKPLRRTPRAIRLFVVSLAL
;
A
#
# COMPACT_ATOMS: atom_id res chain seq x y z
N MET A 1 6.67 -23.97 -3.94
CA MET A 1 5.94 -22.76 -3.53
C MET A 1 4.75 -23.19 -2.71
N THR A 2 4.85 -23.07 -1.39
CA THR A 2 3.76 -23.46 -0.47
C THR A 2 2.77 -22.30 -0.29
N LEU A 3 1.51 -22.58 0.05
CA LEU A 3 0.50 -21.53 0.31
C LEU A 3 0.96 -20.52 1.38
N PHE A 4 1.79 -20.98 2.32
CA PHE A 4 2.35 -20.16 3.40
C PHE A 4 3.29 -19.06 2.88
N GLU A 5 4.12 -19.38 1.87
CA GLU A 5 5.07 -18.43 1.26
C GLU A 5 4.36 -17.31 0.49
N MET A 6 3.09 -17.50 0.09
CA MET A 6 2.28 -16.47 -0.59
C MET A 6 1.66 -15.46 0.38
N LEU A 7 1.65 -15.74 1.68
CA LEU A 7 0.96 -14.92 2.68
C LEU A 7 1.51 -13.49 2.78
N PRO A 8 2.84 -13.24 2.79
CA PRO A 8 3.38 -11.87 2.74
C PRO A 8 2.94 -11.09 1.50
N ALA A 9 2.91 -11.75 0.34
CA ALA A 9 2.49 -11.13 -0.92
C ALA A 9 1.00 -10.76 -0.89
N LEU A 10 0.15 -11.65 -0.35
CA LEU A 10 -1.28 -11.37 -0.18
C LEU A 10 -1.52 -10.19 0.77
N LEU A 11 -0.84 -10.16 1.92
CA LEU A 11 -0.93 -9.05 2.88
C LEU A 11 -0.49 -7.73 2.25
N TRP A 12 0.60 -7.76 1.48
CA TRP A 12 1.09 -6.60 0.76
C TRP A 12 0.10 -6.11 -0.30
N LEU A 13 -0.52 -7.02 -1.07
CA LEU A 13 -1.55 -6.69 -2.06
C LEU A 13 -2.78 -6.05 -1.42
N VAL A 14 -3.23 -6.58 -0.27
CA VAL A 14 -4.35 -5.97 0.49
C VAL A 14 -3.98 -4.56 0.94
N GLY A 15 -2.78 -4.37 1.51
CA GLY A 15 -2.30 -3.05 1.90
C GLY A 15 -2.17 -2.07 0.74
N ALA A 16 -1.62 -2.51 -0.39
CA ALA A 16 -1.51 -1.74 -1.62
C ALA A 16 -2.90 -1.34 -2.14
N GLY A 17 -3.86 -2.27 -2.17
CA GLY A 17 -5.25 -2.01 -2.56
C GLY A 17 -5.92 -0.96 -1.67
N VAL A 18 -5.72 -1.02 -0.36
CA VAL A 18 -6.24 0.00 0.58
C VAL A 18 -5.63 1.38 0.32
N ARG A 19 -4.32 1.46 0.06
CA ARG A 19 -3.63 2.71 -0.29
C ARG A 19 -4.13 3.28 -1.62
N LEU A 20 -4.28 2.43 -2.65
CA LEU A 20 -4.83 2.81 -3.95
C LEU A 20 -6.27 3.31 -3.84
N TYR A 21 -7.10 2.63 -3.06
CA TYR A 21 -8.48 3.05 -2.82
C TYR A 21 -8.55 4.45 -2.21
N ARG A 22 -7.68 4.73 -1.22
CA ARG A 22 -7.58 6.06 -0.60
C ARG A 22 -7.15 7.11 -1.63
N GLN A 23 -6.10 6.85 -2.41
CA GLN A 23 -5.61 7.77 -3.45
C GLN A 23 -6.68 8.06 -4.51
N LEU A 24 -7.35 7.02 -4.99
CA LEU A 24 -8.44 7.14 -5.96
C LEU A 24 -9.60 7.97 -5.40
N ARG A 25 -9.91 7.83 -4.11
CA ARG A 25 -10.93 8.64 -3.45
C ARG A 25 -10.58 10.12 -3.44
N PHE A 26 -9.33 10.48 -3.13
CA PHE A 26 -8.87 11.87 -3.22
C PHE A 26 -8.90 12.38 -4.66
N TYR A 27 -8.46 11.55 -5.61
CA TYR A 27 -8.49 11.92 -7.01
C TYR A 27 -9.91 12.18 -7.53
N GLN A 28 -10.89 11.40 -7.06
CA GLN A 28 -12.29 11.62 -7.37
C GLN A 28 -12.86 12.88 -6.69
N MET A 29 -12.47 13.17 -5.44
CA MET A 29 -12.89 14.39 -4.75
C MET A 29 -12.41 15.65 -5.48
N GLU A 30 -11.25 15.58 -6.13
CA GLU A 30 -10.72 16.63 -6.98
C GLU A 30 -11.21 16.57 -8.44
N GLU A 31 -12.34 15.90 -8.69
CA GLU A 31 -12.99 15.80 -10.00
C GLU A 31 -12.09 15.24 -11.11
N TYR A 32 -11.11 14.40 -10.73
CA TYR A 32 -10.08 13.87 -11.63
C TYR A 32 -9.20 14.95 -12.28
N LYS A 33 -9.04 16.12 -11.63
CA LYS A 33 -8.13 17.18 -12.08
C LYS A 33 -6.69 16.89 -11.61
N ALA A 34 -5.88 16.33 -12.49
CA ALA A 34 -4.48 15.94 -12.21
C ALA A 34 -3.65 17.05 -11.56
N GLY A 35 -3.75 18.30 -12.04
CA GLY A 35 -2.96 19.41 -11.48
C GLY A 35 -3.31 19.79 -10.04
N ARG A 36 -4.55 19.55 -9.60
CA ARG A 36 -4.95 19.81 -8.21
C ARG A 36 -4.60 18.64 -7.31
N TYR A 37 -4.78 17.42 -7.81
CA TYR A 37 -4.34 16.20 -7.16
C TYR A 37 -2.83 16.17 -6.93
N LEU A 38 -2.02 16.55 -7.93
CA LEU A 38 -0.56 16.61 -7.81
C LEU A 38 -0.14 17.60 -6.72
N ARG A 39 -0.73 18.81 -6.69
CA ARG A 39 -0.48 19.80 -5.63
C ARG A 39 -0.88 19.28 -4.25
N TRP A 40 -2.01 18.60 -4.14
CA TRP A 40 -2.42 17.96 -2.89
C TRP A 40 -1.44 16.84 -2.46
N MET A 41 -0.99 16.03 -3.41
CA MET A 41 -0.07 14.92 -3.17
C MET A 41 1.32 15.41 -2.75
N THR A 42 1.83 16.48 -3.36
CA THR A 42 3.14 17.06 -3.05
C THR A 42 3.12 18.00 -1.85
N SER A 43 1.94 18.44 -1.40
CA SER A 43 1.82 19.31 -0.22
C SER A 43 2.25 18.66 1.10
N ASP A 44 2.29 17.32 1.16
CA ASP A 44 2.68 16.59 2.36
C ASP A 44 3.52 15.36 1.98
N ARG A 45 4.74 15.29 2.51
CA ARG A 45 5.67 14.20 2.25
C ARG A 45 5.12 12.84 2.67
N ALA A 46 4.32 12.79 3.74
CA ALA A 46 3.73 11.54 4.22
C ALA A 46 2.74 10.93 3.21
N ARG A 47 2.20 11.72 2.27
CA ARG A 47 1.21 11.28 1.27
C ARG A 47 1.82 10.63 0.04
N TRP A 48 2.97 11.13 -0.42
CA TRP A 48 3.64 10.61 -1.63
C TRP A 48 4.80 9.67 -1.32
N LEU A 49 5.44 9.80 -0.15
CA LEU A 49 6.52 8.92 0.29
C LEU A 49 6.29 8.47 1.73
N PRO A 50 5.31 7.57 1.98
CA PRO A 50 5.11 7.04 3.31
C PRO A 50 6.36 6.26 3.74
N ALA A 51 7.06 6.76 4.76
CA ALA A 51 8.31 6.16 5.24
C ALA A 51 8.09 4.75 5.83
N ARG A 52 6.93 4.51 6.44
CA ARG A 52 6.56 3.24 7.08
C ARG A 52 6.67 2.01 6.16
N PRO A 53 6.01 1.95 4.98
CA PRO A 53 6.15 0.81 4.07
C PRO A 53 7.56 0.63 3.54
N ILE A 54 8.31 1.71 3.31
CA ILE A 54 9.69 1.63 2.84
C ILE A 54 10.59 1.02 3.92
N ILE A 55 10.49 1.54 5.15
CA ILE A 55 11.26 1.04 6.31
C ILE A 55 10.86 -0.40 6.63
N ALA A 56 9.56 -0.72 6.62
CA ALA A 56 9.07 -2.07 6.87
C ALA A 56 9.55 -3.06 5.81
N ALA A 57 9.52 -2.70 4.53
CA ALA A 57 10.03 -3.55 3.45
C ALA A 57 11.54 -3.75 3.55
N LEU A 58 12.31 -2.69 3.82
CA LEU A 58 13.76 -2.78 3.98
C LEU A 58 14.16 -3.63 5.19
N LEU A 59 13.63 -3.32 6.38
CA LEU A 59 13.94 -4.06 7.60
C LEU A 59 13.46 -5.51 7.49
N GLY A 60 12.25 -5.72 6.98
CA GLY A 60 11.69 -7.06 6.76
C GLY A 60 12.53 -7.88 5.78
N GLY A 61 12.98 -7.28 4.68
CA GLY A 61 13.84 -7.91 3.70
C GLY A 61 15.21 -8.28 4.27
N VAL A 62 15.87 -7.35 4.96
CA VAL A 62 17.17 -7.60 5.60
C VAL A 62 17.07 -8.73 6.62
N LEU A 63 16.07 -8.68 7.50
CA LEU A 63 15.87 -9.73 8.51
C LEU A 63 15.52 -11.07 7.86
N ALA A 64 14.66 -11.09 6.84
CA ALA A 64 14.31 -12.33 6.14
C ALA A 64 15.53 -12.98 5.48
N VAL A 65 16.48 -12.20 4.95
CA VAL A 65 17.75 -12.70 4.40
C VAL A 65 18.68 -13.17 5.51
N MET A 66 18.85 -12.41 6.60
CA MET A 66 19.74 -12.82 7.70
C MET A 66 19.30 -14.12 8.37
N PHE A 67 17.99 -14.38 8.42
CA PHE A 67 17.44 -15.60 9.03
C PHE A 67 17.07 -16.68 8.02
N SER A 68 17.51 -16.57 6.75
CA SER A 68 17.19 -17.56 5.71
C SER A 68 17.84 -18.93 5.95
N GLU A 69 18.93 -18.97 6.72
CA GLU A 69 19.64 -20.21 7.05
C GLU A 69 18.85 -21.11 8.02
N GLY A 70 17.89 -20.56 8.78
CA GLY A 70 17.03 -21.29 9.72
C GLY A 70 15.83 -22.01 9.08
N GLY A 71 15.79 -22.11 7.74
CA GLY A 71 14.67 -22.65 6.97
C GLY A 71 13.66 -21.58 6.54
N THR A 72 12.56 -21.99 5.90
CA THR A 72 11.61 -21.07 5.25
C THR A 72 10.57 -20.46 6.20
N LEU A 73 10.41 -21.02 7.40
CA LEU A 73 9.38 -20.61 8.36
C LEU A 73 9.64 -19.20 8.94
N LEU A 74 10.86 -18.97 9.45
CA LEU A 74 11.28 -17.71 10.06
C LEU A 74 11.24 -16.52 9.08
N PRO A 75 11.85 -16.60 7.88
CA PRO A 75 11.77 -15.53 6.89
C PRO A 75 10.33 -15.19 6.48
N THR A 76 9.46 -16.19 6.37
CA THR A 76 8.06 -15.97 5.98
C THR A 76 7.27 -15.25 7.08
N VAL A 77 7.51 -15.58 8.35
CA VAL A 77 6.90 -14.87 9.49
C VAL A 77 7.37 -13.42 9.55
N ILE A 78 8.68 -13.19 9.37
CA ILE A 78 9.28 -11.85 9.33
C ILE A 78 8.69 -11.03 8.18
N ALA A 79 8.64 -11.60 6.98
CA ALA A 79 8.08 -10.96 5.80
C ALA A 79 6.58 -10.65 5.97
N SER A 80 5.82 -11.54 6.61
CA SER A 80 4.41 -11.32 6.91
C SER A 80 4.22 -10.16 7.89
N GLY A 81 5.00 -10.10 8.97
CA GLY A 81 4.99 -9.01 9.93
C GLY A 81 5.34 -7.65 9.29
N ALA A 82 6.37 -7.64 8.46
CA ALA A 82 6.76 -6.46 7.67
C ALA A 82 5.64 -6.01 6.71
N ALA A 83 4.97 -6.95 6.04
CA ALA A 83 3.86 -6.65 5.15
C ALA A 83 2.69 -6.00 5.91
N VAL A 84 2.32 -6.51 7.09
CA VAL A 84 1.27 -5.88 7.93
C VAL A 84 1.70 -4.48 8.36
N ALA A 85 2.90 -4.33 8.92
CA ALA A 85 3.40 -3.06 9.44
C ALA A 85 3.47 -1.97 8.35
N GLY A 86 3.87 -2.34 7.13
CA GLY A 86 3.91 -1.43 5.99
C GLY A 86 2.54 -1.12 5.39
N SER A 87 1.54 -1.98 5.60
CA SER A 87 0.21 -1.85 5.01
C SER A 87 -0.71 -0.89 5.74
N ILE A 88 -0.43 -0.59 7.02
CA ILE A 88 -1.24 0.33 7.81
C ILE A 88 -1.01 1.76 7.31
N PRO A 89 -1.99 2.37 6.62
CA PRO A 89 -1.82 3.71 6.10
C PRO A 89 -1.99 4.73 7.24
N PRO A 90 -1.36 5.91 7.14
CA PRO A 90 -1.53 6.97 8.14
C PRO A 90 -3.02 7.35 8.29
N SER A 91 -3.38 7.79 9.50
CA SER A 91 -4.72 8.31 9.78
C SER A 91 -4.95 9.57 8.97
N GLU A 92 -5.97 9.55 8.13
CA GLU A 92 -6.42 10.74 7.39
C GLU A 92 -7.40 11.51 8.28
N GLY A 93 -7.30 12.85 8.30
CA GLY A 93 -8.25 13.72 9.00
C GLY A 93 -9.68 13.62 8.44
N GLU A 94 -10.62 14.44 8.91
CA GLU A 94 -12.04 14.35 8.56
C GLU A 94 -12.29 14.23 7.04
N ILE A 95 -12.73 13.04 6.62
CA ILE A 95 -13.05 12.72 5.23
C ILE A 95 -14.49 13.13 4.97
N LYS A 96 -14.67 14.17 4.15
CA LYS A 96 -16.00 14.75 3.86
C LYS A 96 -16.88 13.90 2.95
N LYS A 97 -16.33 13.02 2.09
CA LYS A 97 -17.11 12.28 1.07
C LYS A 97 -16.60 10.86 0.81
N PRO A 98 -17.49 9.85 0.66
CA PRO A 98 -17.12 8.50 0.27
C PRO A 98 -16.80 8.40 -1.24
N LEU A 99 -16.04 7.36 -1.63
CA LEU A 99 -15.75 7.05 -3.05
C LEU A 99 -17.04 6.63 -3.76
N ARG A 100 -17.38 7.28 -4.87
CA ARG A 100 -18.46 6.81 -5.76
C ARG A 100 -17.88 5.90 -6.83
N ARG A 101 -18.33 4.64 -6.85
CA ARG A 101 -17.93 3.61 -7.81
C ARG A 101 -18.47 3.95 -9.20
N THR A 102 -17.71 4.75 -9.94
CA THR A 102 -17.99 5.06 -11.34
C THR A 102 -17.19 4.13 -12.26
N PRO A 103 -17.62 3.89 -13.52
CA PRO A 103 -16.85 3.09 -14.47
C PRO A 103 -15.43 3.62 -14.70
N ARG A 104 -15.24 4.94 -14.63
CA ARG A 104 -13.92 5.58 -14.68
C ARG A 104 -13.07 5.24 -13.44
N ALA A 105 -13.63 5.35 -12.24
CA ALA A 105 -12.93 5.02 -11.01
C ALA A 105 -12.49 3.55 -10.97
N ILE A 106 -13.36 2.63 -11.40
CA ILE A 106 -13.04 1.19 -11.44
C ILE A 106 -11.89 0.92 -12.42
N ARG A 107 -11.93 1.48 -13.63
CA ARG A 107 -10.84 1.33 -14.61
C ARG A 107 -9.51 1.83 -14.06
N LEU A 108 -9.50 3.00 -13.42
CA LEU A 108 -8.28 3.54 -12.80
C LEU A 108 -7.79 2.63 -11.66
N PHE A 109 -8.68 2.14 -10.80
CA PHE A 109 -8.31 1.23 -9.72
C PHE A 109 -7.66 -0.05 -10.23
N VAL A 110 -8.27 -0.69 -11.23
CA VAL A 110 -7.79 -1.96 -11.80
C VAL A 110 -6.44 -1.76 -12.48
N VAL A 111 -6.28 -0.70 -13.28
CA VAL A 111 -5.01 -0.40 -13.95
C VAL A 111 -3.91 -0.10 -12.91
N SER A 112 -4.22 0.66 -11.86
CA SER A 112 -3.25 0.96 -10.80
C SER A 112 -2.90 -0.24 -9.93
N LEU A 113 -3.74 -1.27 -9.87
CA LEU A 113 -3.45 -2.50 -9.12
C LEU A 113 -2.66 -3.52 -9.94
N ALA A 114 -2.69 -3.41 -11.27
CA ALA A 114 -1.96 -4.28 -12.20
C ALA A 114 -0.54 -3.78 -12.52
N LEU A 115 -0.23 -2.52 -12.19
CA LEU A 115 1.08 -1.87 -12.30
C LEU A 115 1.92 -2.12 -11.04
#